data_AF-A0A2N9H6R5-F1
#
_entry.id   AF-A0A2N9H6R5-F1
#
_cell.length_a   1.000
_cell.length_b   1.000
_cell.length_c   1.000
_cell.angle_alpha   90.00
_cell.angle_beta   90.00
_cell.angle_gamma   90.00
#
_symmetry.space_group_name_H-M   'P 1'
#
loop_
_entity.id
_entity.type
_entity.pdbx_description
1 polymer ?
#
loop_
_entity_poly.entity_id
_entity_poly.type
_entity_poly.pdbx_seq_one_letter_code
_entity_poly.pdbx_strand_id
1 'polypeptide(L)'
;MNSARDTEGHGTFVASIVAANYVNDVSFFGYAKETAKGVAPRARLAIYKVYWGEKACFSDITTGIDKAISDGVDVICTSLGADDMPLENNPIAIASFDAVKKGVLVATSAGNQGPVFGTVHNAFPWVLMVTAGSIDRWFVGNLTLGNGLTFHGWTMFPSNASFLNLPLVYNFTLSACNHILLNTMIDGIIICDEIGSISAQISYVTSSNVTGAILIADNPKLIEVGGVPCPCPVIRSRDAPFVLDYAKAGNTPLASMTFQDTIKGIKPAPVVASYASRGPSPCISSILKPDIMAPGSLVLGAWMPKIATARIRSDSLYSDYYIWYGTSVACPHVAGVIALLKGIPLIGVLLLLSLLL
;
A
#
# COMPACT_ATOMS: atom_id res chain seq x y z
N MET A 1 22.62 13.87 -3.07
CA MET A 1 22.62 14.14 -1.61
C MET A 1 23.43 13.05 -0.93
N ASN A 2 24.48 13.38 -0.18
CA ASN A 2 25.41 12.40 0.41
C ASN A 2 25.27 12.34 1.94
N SER A 3 24.15 11.79 2.42
CA SER A 3 23.83 11.65 3.86
C SER A 3 22.74 10.60 4.06
N ALA A 4 22.48 10.20 5.31
CA ALA A 4 21.38 9.30 5.65
C ALA A 4 19.97 9.91 5.45
N ARG A 5 19.86 11.18 5.05
CA ARG A 5 18.56 11.81 4.74
C ARG A 5 17.86 11.07 3.61
N ASP A 6 16.60 10.74 3.85
CA ASP A 6 15.72 10.15 2.85
C ASP A 6 15.34 11.19 1.78
N THR A 7 15.35 10.75 0.53
CA THR A 7 15.02 11.55 -0.66
C THR A 7 13.93 10.92 -1.52
N GLU A 8 13.47 9.72 -1.17
CA GLU A 8 12.45 8.96 -1.90
C GLU A 8 11.19 8.72 -1.05
N GLY A 9 11.32 8.65 0.27
CA GLY A 9 10.24 8.47 1.23
C GLY A 9 10.08 7.05 1.77
N HIS A 10 10.60 6.04 1.05
CA HIS A 10 10.45 4.63 1.43
C HIS A 10 11.07 4.31 2.80
N GLY A 11 12.29 4.78 3.06
CA GLY A 11 12.98 4.54 4.33
C GLY A 11 12.25 5.21 5.51
N THR A 12 11.76 6.43 5.30
CA THR A 12 10.96 7.17 6.30
C THR A 12 9.68 6.42 6.64
N PHE A 13 8.99 5.92 5.61
CA PHE A 13 7.75 5.16 5.77
C PHE A 13 7.97 3.86 6.55
N VAL A 14 8.94 3.05 6.12
CA VAL A 14 9.29 1.77 6.78
C VAL A 14 9.70 2.01 8.23
N ALA A 15 10.61 2.94 8.50
CA ALA A 15 11.07 3.24 9.86
C ALA A 15 9.93 3.72 10.77
N SER A 16 8.98 4.49 10.22
CA SER A 16 7.83 4.97 11.00
C SER A 16 6.92 3.84 11.47
N ILE A 17 6.72 2.80 10.65
CA ILE A 17 5.93 1.62 11.01
C ILE A 17 6.62 0.85 12.13
N VAL A 18 7.95 0.74 12.11
CA VAL A 18 8.69 0.02 13.17
C VAL A 18 8.52 0.74 14.51
N ALA A 19 8.88 2.02 14.57
CA ALA A 19 9.13 2.70 15.85
C ALA A 19 8.83 4.20 15.88
N ALA A 20 7.90 4.70 15.04
CA ALA A 20 7.45 6.08 15.21
C ALA A 20 6.89 6.30 16.62
N ASN A 21 7.25 7.44 17.22
CA ASN A 21 6.61 7.88 18.44
C ASN A 21 5.14 8.27 18.16
N TYR A 22 4.38 8.51 19.22
CA TYR A 22 2.99 8.94 19.12
C TYR A 22 2.91 10.33 18.48
N VAL A 23 2.16 10.44 17.39
CA VAL A 23 1.83 11.71 16.72
C VAL A 23 0.33 11.80 16.55
N ASN A 24 -0.28 12.78 17.22
CA ASN A 24 -1.73 12.96 17.23
C ASN A 24 -2.23 13.61 15.94
N ASP A 25 -3.51 13.40 15.65
CA ASP A 25 -4.26 14.10 14.59
C ASP A 25 -3.64 14.03 13.19
N VAL A 26 -2.98 12.91 12.88
CA VAL A 26 -2.41 12.70 11.55
C VAL A 26 -3.45 12.11 10.62
N SER A 27 -3.34 12.38 9.32
CA SER A 27 -4.19 11.81 8.30
C SER A 27 -3.50 11.86 6.94
N PHE A 28 -4.01 11.09 5.98
CA PHE A 28 -3.70 11.30 4.58
C PHE A 28 -4.86 12.06 3.94
N PHE A 29 -4.75 13.38 3.80
CA PHE A 29 -5.82 14.25 3.29
C PHE A 29 -7.19 13.92 3.91
N GLY A 30 -7.28 13.83 5.24
CA GLY A 30 -8.53 13.52 5.96
C GLY A 30 -8.81 12.02 6.14
N TYR A 31 -8.30 11.15 5.27
CA TYR A 31 -8.42 9.70 5.44
C TYR A 31 -7.55 9.17 6.59
N ALA A 32 -8.02 8.10 7.25
CA ALA A 32 -7.33 7.45 8.36
C ALA A 32 -6.91 8.43 9.49
N LYS A 33 -7.76 9.43 9.79
CA LYS A 33 -7.47 10.43 10.81
C LYS A 33 -7.40 9.81 12.20
N GLU A 34 -6.19 9.63 12.73
CA GLU A 34 -5.93 9.01 14.04
C GLU A 34 -4.60 9.49 14.65
N THR A 35 -4.24 8.93 15.81
CA THR A 35 -2.87 9.00 16.34
C THR A 35 -2.01 7.94 15.66
N ALA A 36 -0.97 8.34 14.94
CA ALA A 36 0.01 7.42 14.39
C ALA A 36 1.06 7.04 15.44
N LYS A 37 1.49 5.78 15.39
CA LYS A 37 2.60 5.24 16.17
C LYS A 37 3.16 4.01 15.45
N GLY A 38 4.43 3.71 15.66
CA GLY A 38 5.01 2.45 15.21
C GLY A 38 4.49 1.26 16.01
N VAL A 39 4.80 0.05 15.57
CA VAL A 39 4.51 -1.17 16.33
C VAL A 39 5.25 -1.17 17.67
N ALA A 40 6.48 -0.66 17.69
CA ALA A 40 7.31 -0.49 18.89
C ALA A 40 7.67 0.99 19.12
N PRO A 41 6.75 1.85 19.60
CA PRO A 41 6.95 3.31 19.63
C PRO A 41 8.12 3.82 20.48
N ARG A 42 8.67 2.96 21.35
CA ARG A 42 9.81 3.28 22.23
C ARG A 42 11.10 2.57 21.83
N ALA A 43 11.08 1.76 20.77
CA ALA A 43 12.29 1.18 20.21
C ALA A 43 13.18 2.29 19.62
N ARG A 44 14.49 2.04 19.59
CA ARG A 44 15.45 2.95 18.98
C ARG A 44 15.60 2.61 17.50
N LEU A 45 15.72 3.62 16.65
CA LEU A 45 16.00 3.45 15.23
C LEU A 45 17.48 3.72 14.96
N ALA A 46 18.14 2.79 14.26
CA ALA A 46 19.44 3.00 13.63
C ALA A 46 19.23 2.89 12.12
N ILE A 47 19.57 3.95 11.37
CA ILE A 47 19.26 4.06 9.94
C ILE A 47 20.52 3.87 9.11
N TYR A 48 20.53 2.84 8.27
CA TYR A 48 21.60 2.53 7.33
C TYR A 48 21.08 2.70 5.91
N LYS A 49 21.35 3.86 5.29
CA LYS A 49 20.93 4.14 3.92
C LYS A 49 21.89 3.48 2.93
N VAL A 50 21.39 2.47 2.22
CA VAL A 50 22.17 1.66 1.25
C VAL A 50 21.63 1.77 -0.19
N TYR A 51 20.58 2.54 -0.39
CA TYR A 51 19.90 2.75 -1.68
C TYR A 51 19.92 4.24 -2.02
N TRP A 52 20.35 4.57 -3.24
CA TRP A 52 20.57 5.95 -3.68
C TRP A 52 19.97 6.17 -5.08
N GLY A 53 18.92 6.99 -5.18
CA GLY A 53 18.21 7.18 -6.46
C GLY A 53 17.58 5.86 -6.90
N GLU A 54 17.84 5.40 -8.12
CA GLU A 54 17.33 4.13 -8.67
C GLU A 54 18.32 2.94 -8.52
N LYS A 55 19.41 3.12 -7.77
CA LYS A 55 20.46 2.09 -7.67
C LYS A 55 20.86 1.85 -6.22
N ALA A 56 20.84 0.60 -5.80
CA ALA A 56 21.69 0.12 -4.72
C ALA A 56 22.82 -0.71 -5.32
N CYS A 57 24.04 -0.44 -4.89
CA CYS A 57 25.14 -1.37 -5.09
C CYS A 57 25.02 -2.47 -4.04
N PHE A 58 25.19 -3.73 -4.45
CA PHE A 58 25.16 -4.85 -3.51
C PHE A 58 26.19 -4.72 -2.39
N SER A 59 27.34 -4.11 -2.68
CA SER A 59 28.37 -3.77 -1.69
C SER A 59 27.87 -2.82 -0.60
N ASP A 60 26.98 -1.88 -0.93
CA ASP A 60 26.42 -0.94 0.05
C ASP A 60 25.45 -1.66 0.97
N ILE A 61 24.67 -2.60 0.43
CA ILE A 61 23.73 -3.43 1.21
C ILE A 61 24.50 -4.29 2.21
N THR A 62 25.52 -5.02 1.77
CA THR A 62 26.33 -5.85 2.68
C THR A 62 27.03 -5.00 3.73
N THR A 63 27.65 -3.88 3.33
CA THR A 63 28.33 -2.96 4.26
C THR A 63 27.36 -2.36 5.28
N GLY A 64 26.14 -2.00 4.87
CA GLY A 64 25.12 -1.49 5.78
C GLY A 64 24.68 -2.52 6.81
N ILE A 65 24.47 -3.77 6.40
CA ILE A 65 24.12 -4.87 7.30
C ILE A 65 25.29 -5.18 8.26
N ASP A 66 26.53 -5.28 7.74
CA ASP A 66 27.72 -5.52 8.56
C ASP A 66 27.93 -4.43 9.61
N LYS A 67 27.69 -3.17 9.23
CA LYS A 67 27.78 -2.05 10.15
C LYS A 67 26.68 -2.12 11.21
N ALA A 68 25.45 -2.45 10.84
CA ALA A 68 24.35 -2.63 11.80
C ALA A 68 24.65 -3.74 12.82
N ILE A 69 25.18 -4.87 12.35
CA ILE A 69 25.64 -5.96 13.23
C ILE A 69 26.73 -5.47 14.18
N SER A 70 27.73 -4.75 13.67
CA SER A 70 28.86 -4.22 14.47
C SER A 70 28.40 -3.21 15.53
N ASP A 71 27.38 -2.41 15.21
CA ASP A 71 26.77 -1.46 16.14
C ASP A 71 25.85 -2.13 17.19
N GLY A 72 25.64 -3.44 17.10
CA GLY A 72 24.91 -4.22 18.10
C GLY A 72 23.39 -4.07 18.04
N VAL A 73 22.81 -3.92 16.84
CA VAL A 73 21.35 -3.86 16.68
C VAL A 73 20.68 -5.18 17.08
N ASP A 74 19.45 -5.10 17.63
CA ASP A 74 18.70 -6.27 18.06
C ASP A 74 17.98 -6.99 16.90
N VAL A 75 17.55 -6.22 15.90
CA VAL A 75 16.79 -6.67 14.73
C VAL A 75 17.13 -5.81 13.52
N ILE A 76 17.21 -6.45 12.35
CA ILE A 76 17.35 -5.78 11.05
C ILE A 76 16.03 -5.92 10.30
N CYS A 77 15.46 -4.79 9.89
CA CYS A 77 14.33 -4.72 8.98
C CYS A 77 14.85 -4.36 7.59
N THR A 78 14.76 -5.29 6.64
CA THR A 78 15.13 -5.01 5.25
C THR A 78 13.93 -5.23 4.33
N SER A 79 13.62 -4.21 3.53
CA SER A 79 12.57 -4.23 2.52
C SER A 79 13.18 -4.07 1.12
N LEU A 80 14.29 -4.78 0.92
CA LEU A 80 15.05 -4.86 -0.32
C LEU A 80 15.04 -6.30 -0.81
N GLY A 81 15.20 -6.50 -2.11
CA GLY A 81 15.37 -7.80 -2.75
C GLY A 81 16.55 -7.78 -3.71
N ALA A 82 17.18 -8.94 -3.89
CA ALA A 82 18.17 -9.17 -4.93
C ALA A 82 17.70 -10.40 -5.72
N ASP A 83 16.99 -10.15 -6.80
CA ASP A 83 16.22 -11.17 -7.53
C ASP A 83 17.14 -11.94 -8.49
N ASP A 84 16.71 -13.14 -8.88
CA ASP A 84 17.38 -14.01 -9.88
C ASP A 84 18.84 -14.39 -9.55
N MET A 85 19.19 -14.48 -8.26
CA MET A 85 20.53 -14.88 -7.80
C MET A 85 20.50 -16.13 -6.92
N PRO A 86 21.43 -17.09 -7.14
CA PRO A 86 21.69 -18.17 -6.18
C PRO A 86 22.03 -17.64 -4.78
N LEU A 87 21.76 -18.45 -3.76
CA LEU A 87 21.92 -18.08 -2.35
C LEU A 87 23.35 -17.61 -2.02
N GLU A 88 24.34 -18.32 -2.55
CA GLU A 88 25.77 -18.08 -2.36
C GLU A 88 26.28 -16.80 -3.01
N ASN A 89 25.52 -16.22 -3.94
CA ASN A 89 25.83 -14.96 -4.62
C ASN A 89 24.89 -13.83 -4.20
N ASN A 90 23.86 -14.13 -3.40
CA ASN A 90 22.88 -13.15 -2.98
C ASN A 90 23.42 -12.33 -1.79
N PRO A 91 23.65 -11.02 -1.94
CA PRO A 91 24.27 -10.20 -0.89
C PRO A 91 23.42 -10.10 0.37
N ILE A 92 22.08 -10.10 0.22
CA ILE A 92 21.17 -10.07 1.36
C ILE A 92 21.21 -11.41 2.07
N ALA A 93 21.27 -12.53 1.35
CA ALA A 93 21.40 -13.86 1.93
C ALA A 93 22.67 -13.99 2.77
N ILE A 94 23.83 -13.65 2.18
CA ILE A 94 25.14 -13.75 2.84
C ILE A 94 25.18 -12.89 4.11
N ALA A 95 24.84 -11.60 3.99
CA ALA A 95 24.92 -10.67 5.11
C ALA A 95 23.88 -10.97 6.21
N SER A 96 22.67 -11.42 5.83
CA SER A 96 21.66 -11.84 6.81
C SER A 96 22.04 -13.14 7.54
N PHE A 97 22.76 -14.05 6.89
CA PHE A 97 23.29 -15.24 7.55
C PHE A 97 24.31 -14.86 8.64
N ASP A 98 25.19 -13.90 8.35
CA ASP A 98 26.14 -13.36 9.32
C ASP A 98 25.46 -12.64 10.49
N ALA A 99 24.36 -11.92 10.23
CA ALA A 99 23.53 -11.31 11.28
C ALA A 99 22.96 -12.36 12.24
N VAL A 100 22.34 -13.41 11.69
CA VAL A 100 21.71 -14.48 12.48
C VAL A 100 22.73 -15.28 13.29
N LYS A 101 23.92 -15.56 12.72
CA LYS A 101 25.03 -16.19 13.47
C LYS A 101 25.47 -15.37 14.68
N LYS A 102 25.30 -14.05 14.64
CA LYS A 102 25.61 -13.13 15.76
C LYS A 102 24.39 -12.81 16.63
N GLY A 103 23.29 -13.54 16.46
CA GLY A 103 22.09 -13.42 17.31
C GLY A 103 21.14 -12.27 16.92
N VAL A 104 21.38 -11.62 15.78
CA VAL A 104 20.56 -10.53 15.23
C VAL A 104 19.51 -11.13 14.28
N LEU A 105 18.23 -10.93 14.59
CA LEU A 105 17.13 -11.38 13.74
C LEU A 105 16.99 -10.49 12.52
N VAL A 106 16.61 -11.08 11.38
CA VAL A 106 16.40 -10.35 10.13
C VAL A 106 14.99 -10.59 9.61
N ALA A 107 14.21 -9.52 9.47
CA ALA A 107 12.92 -9.54 8.81
C ALA A 107 13.08 -9.04 7.36
N THR A 108 12.52 -9.78 6.39
CA THR A 108 12.58 -9.46 4.95
C THR A 108 11.18 -9.37 4.34
N SER A 109 11.02 -8.55 3.31
CA SER A 109 9.80 -8.55 2.50
C SER A 109 9.77 -9.74 1.53
N ALA A 110 8.59 -10.34 1.33
CA ALA A 110 8.42 -11.46 0.40
C ALA A 110 8.51 -11.08 -1.08
N GLY A 111 8.22 -9.82 -1.43
CA GLY A 111 8.11 -9.34 -2.82
C GLY A 111 6.68 -8.96 -3.19
N ASN A 112 6.54 -8.23 -4.30
CA ASN A 112 5.27 -7.71 -4.81
C ASN A 112 4.95 -8.22 -6.23
N GLN A 113 5.46 -9.41 -6.59
CA GLN A 113 5.34 -10.02 -7.92
C GLN A 113 4.28 -11.14 -7.97
N GLY A 114 3.42 -11.23 -6.95
CA GLY A 114 2.29 -12.14 -6.94
C GLY A 114 1.24 -11.83 -8.03
N PRO A 115 0.20 -12.68 -8.18
CA PRO A 115 -0.15 -13.81 -7.31
C PRO A 115 0.41 -15.16 -7.79
N VAL A 116 1.23 -15.17 -8.85
CA VAL A 116 1.79 -16.41 -9.41
C VAL A 116 2.71 -17.08 -8.39
N PHE A 117 2.66 -18.41 -8.30
CA PHE A 117 3.55 -19.20 -7.45
C PHE A 117 5.02 -19.01 -7.85
N GLY A 118 5.94 -19.14 -6.90
CA GLY A 118 7.38 -19.08 -7.17
C GLY A 118 7.93 -17.66 -7.37
N THR A 119 7.28 -16.64 -6.80
CA THR A 119 7.61 -15.22 -7.04
C THR A 119 8.30 -14.54 -5.85
N VAL A 120 8.65 -15.30 -4.81
CA VAL A 120 9.35 -14.79 -3.62
C VAL A 120 10.85 -14.62 -3.87
N HIS A 121 11.45 -13.51 -3.42
CA HIS A 121 12.85 -13.18 -3.71
C HIS A 121 13.83 -13.16 -2.51
N ASN A 122 13.35 -13.34 -1.28
CA ASN A 122 14.17 -13.36 -0.05
C ASN A 122 13.93 -14.63 0.78
N ALA A 123 13.67 -15.74 0.09
CA ALA A 123 13.22 -16.98 0.68
C ALA A 123 14.37 -17.79 1.31
N PHE A 124 15.08 -17.16 2.25
CA PHE A 124 16.23 -17.74 2.94
C PHE A 124 15.80 -18.47 4.22
N PRO A 125 16.40 -19.60 4.57
CA PRO A 125 15.98 -20.40 5.73
C PRO A 125 16.09 -19.67 7.08
N TRP A 126 17.04 -18.74 7.20
CA TRP A 126 17.41 -18.08 8.46
C TRP A 126 16.74 -16.72 8.67
N VAL A 127 16.00 -16.19 7.69
CA VAL A 127 15.30 -14.91 7.80
C VAL A 127 13.80 -15.12 8.01
N LEU A 128 13.14 -14.15 8.63
CA LEU A 128 11.70 -14.12 8.75
C LEU A 128 11.12 -13.30 7.59
N MET A 129 10.58 -14.01 6.60
CA MET A 129 10.04 -13.42 5.38
C MET A 129 8.55 -13.13 5.53
N VAL A 130 8.20 -11.87 5.31
CA VAL A 130 6.89 -11.31 5.63
C VAL A 130 6.08 -11.08 4.35
N THR A 131 4.89 -11.65 4.32
CA THR A 131 3.88 -11.37 3.28
C THR A 131 2.89 -10.30 3.72
N ALA A 132 2.23 -9.67 2.76
CA ALA A 132 1.33 -8.56 2.98
C ALA A 132 -0.14 -9.02 3.03
N GLY A 133 -0.84 -8.59 4.06
CA GLY A 133 -2.28 -8.76 4.22
C GLY A 133 -3.03 -7.44 4.24
N SER A 134 -4.33 -7.50 3.91
CA SER A 134 -5.27 -6.41 4.17
C SER A 134 -5.52 -6.21 5.66
N ILE A 135 -5.97 -5.01 5.99
CA ILE A 135 -6.57 -4.66 7.28
C ILE A 135 -8.07 -4.44 7.09
N ASP A 136 -8.80 -4.30 8.19
CA ASP A 136 -10.25 -4.10 8.19
C ASP A 136 -10.69 -2.66 7.88
N ARG A 137 -9.77 -1.80 7.45
CA ARG A 137 -10.00 -0.40 7.08
C ARG A 137 -10.24 -0.24 5.58
N TRP A 138 -11.14 0.67 5.22
CA TRP A 138 -11.44 1.02 3.83
C TRP A 138 -11.72 2.52 3.67
N PHE A 139 -11.30 3.09 2.54
CA PHE A 139 -11.50 4.51 2.22
C PHE A 139 -12.68 4.67 1.29
N VAL A 140 -13.57 5.62 1.62
CA VAL A 140 -14.89 5.69 1.02
C VAL A 140 -15.13 7.05 0.37
N GLY A 141 -15.67 6.99 -0.84
CA GLY A 141 -16.44 8.05 -1.47
C GLY A 141 -17.91 7.65 -1.46
N ASN A 142 -18.73 8.41 -0.72
CA ASN A 142 -20.16 8.15 -0.66
C ASN A 142 -20.81 8.68 -1.93
N LEU A 143 -21.52 7.80 -2.65
CA LEU A 143 -22.32 8.12 -3.82
C LEU A 143 -23.79 8.08 -3.42
N THR A 144 -24.48 9.21 -3.52
CA THR A 144 -25.93 9.29 -3.27
C THR A 144 -26.65 9.67 -4.56
N LEU A 145 -27.55 8.81 -5.01
CA LEU A 145 -28.39 9.04 -6.18
C LEU A 145 -29.59 9.94 -5.81
N GLY A 146 -30.17 10.64 -6.78
CA GLY A 146 -31.32 11.52 -6.55
C GLY A 146 -32.60 10.80 -6.10
N ASN A 147 -32.65 9.47 -6.21
CA ASN A 147 -33.71 8.63 -5.62
C ASN A 147 -33.45 8.27 -4.13
N GLY A 148 -32.37 8.77 -3.53
CA GLY A 148 -32.00 8.55 -2.13
C GLY A 148 -31.13 7.31 -1.87
N LEU A 149 -30.91 6.43 -2.85
CA LEU A 149 -30.00 5.29 -2.69
C LEU A 149 -28.57 5.78 -2.49
N THR A 150 -27.88 5.19 -1.52
CA THR A 150 -26.48 5.52 -1.20
C THR A 150 -25.58 4.30 -1.29
N PHE A 151 -24.42 4.47 -1.91
CA PHE A 151 -23.41 3.44 -2.12
C PHE A 151 -22.07 3.92 -1.55
N HIS A 152 -21.31 2.99 -0.98
CA HIS A 152 -19.97 3.26 -0.43
C HIS A 152 -18.91 2.77 -1.41
N GLY A 153 -18.53 3.62 -2.35
CA GLY A 153 -17.46 3.33 -3.30
C GLY A 153 -16.08 3.54 -2.70
N TRP A 154 -15.07 2.83 -3.19
CA TRP A 154 -13.69 3.04 -2.80
C TRP A 154 -13.08 4.25 -3.50
N THR A 155 -12.32 5.07 -2.79
CA THR A 155 -11.50 6.12 -3.40
C THR A 155 -10.47 6.66 -2.42
N MET A 156 -9.45 7.31 -2.96
CA MET A 156 -8.46 8.10 -2.21
C MET A 156 -8.35 9.52 -2.78
N PHE A 157 -9.47 10.07 -3.27
CA PHE A 157 -9.52 11.44 -3.77
C PHE A 157 -9.15 12.44 -2.66
N PRO A 158 -8.09 13.25 -2.82
CA PRO A 158 -7.42 13.94 -1.70
C PRO A 158 -8.04 15.31 -1.38
N SER A 159 -9.37 15.44 -1.48
CA SER A 159 -10.09 16.69 -1.20
C SER A 159 -11.42 16.43 -0.52
N ASN A 160 -11.84 17.34 0.36
CA ASN A 160 -13.13 17.33 1.05
C ASN A 160 -14.26 17.96 0.22
N ALA A 161 -13.99 18.29 -1.06
CA ALA A 161 -14.97 18.85 -1.96
C ALA A 161 -16.21 17.95 -2.05
N SER A 162 -17.38 18.57 -1.93
CA SER A 162 -18.67 17.90 -2.11
C SER A 162 -19.22 18.25 -3.48
N PHE A 163 -19.63 17.23 -4.22
CA PHE A 163 -20.24 17.38 -5.54
C PHE A 163 -21.71 17.03 -5.37
N LEU A 164 -22.59 18.02 -5.46
CA LEU A 164 -23.99 17.84 -5.08
C LEU A 164 -24.89 17.97 -6.31
N ASN A 165 -25.83 17.03 -6.45
CA ASN A 165 -26.91 17.04 -7.43
C ASN A 165 -26.43 17.33 -8.86
N LEU A 166 -25.33 16.69 -9.27
CA LEU A 166 -24.80 16.82 -10.62
C LEU A 166 -25.50 15.86 -11.59
N PRO A 167 -25.62 16.21 -12.88
CA PRO A 167 -26.13 15.30 -13.89
C PRO A 167 -25.35 13.99 -13.91
N LEU A 168 -26.07 12.88 -13.85
CA LEU A 168 -25.52 11.54 -13.96
C LEU A 168 -25.67 11.06 -15.41
N VAL A 169 -24.56 10.71 -16.05
CA VAL A 169 -24.55 10.35 -17.47
C VAL A 169 -24.11 8.91 -17.65
N TYR A 170 -24.97 8.11 -18.26
CA TYR A 170 -24.61 6.81 -18.80
C TYR A 170 -24.81 6.82 -20.31
N ASN A 171 -23.71 6.63 -21.04
CA ASN A 171 -23.73 6.51 -22.49
C ASN A 171 -22.87 5.31 -22.89
N PHE A 172 -23.49 4.32 -23.53
CA PHE A 172 -22.83 3.07 -23.91
C PHE A 172 -21.57 3.28 -24.78
N THR A 173 -21.52 4.33 -25.60
CA THR A 173 -20.35 4.63 -26.45
C THR A 173 -19.18 5.19 -25.63
N LEU A 174 -19.44 5.82 -24.47
CA LEU A 174 -18.44 6.46 -23.62
C LEU A 174 -18.18 5.70 -22.31
N SER A 175 -19.03 4.73 -21.95
CA SER A 175 -18.98 4.02 -20.66
C SER A 175 -17.74 3.14 -20.51
N ALA A 176 -16.99 2.85 -21.58
CA ALA A 176 -15.67 2.25 -21.45
C ALA A 176 -14.65 3.17 -20.76
N CYS A 177 -14.89 4.49 -20.75
CA CYS A 177 -14.05 5.52 -20.13
C CYS A 177 -12.56 5.43 -20.50
N ASN A 178 -12.28 5.10 -21.75
CA ASN A 178 -10.94 4.83 -22.26
C ASN A 178 -10.59 5.64 -23.52
N HIS A 179 -11.32 6.73 -23.78
CA HIS A 179 -11.21 7.48 -25.03
C HIS A 179 -11.27 8.99 -24.80
N ILE A 180 -10.57 9.75 -25.65
CA ILE A 180 -10.48 11.22 -25.57
C ILE A 180 -11.83 11.94 -25.77
N LEU A 181 -12.84 11.23 -26.26
CA LEU A 181 -14.20 11.74 -26.49
C LEU A 181 -14.95 12.03 -25.18
N LEU A 182 -14.41 11.60 -24.03
CA LEU A 182 -14.85 12.07 -22.71
C LEU A 182 -14.82 13.61 -22.59
N ASN A 183 -13.95 14.29 -23.35
CA ASN A 183 -13.77 15.75 -23.30
C ASN A 183 -14.91 16.55 -23.92
N THR A 184 -15.68 15.96 -24.83
CA THR A 184 -16.54 16.73 -25.72
C THR A 184 -18.01 16.70 -25.33
N MET A 185 -18.43 15.90 -24.34
CA MET A 185 -19.85 15.50 -24.25
C MET A 185 -20.49 15.48 -22.86
N ILE A 186 -19.80 15.82 -21.76
CA ILE A 186 -20.36 15.58 -20.42
C ILE A 186 -20.07 16.74 -19.46
N ASP A 187 -21.13 17.47 -19.11
CA ASP A 187 -21.20 18.30 -17.91
C ASP A 187 -21.87 17.47 -16.80
N GLY A 188 -21.07 16.86 -15.92
CA GLY A 188 -21.58 15.98 -14.87
C GLY A 188 -20.68 14.81 -14.50
N ILE A 189 -21.30 13.77 -13.93
CA ILE A 189 -20.69 12.53 -13.45
C ILE A 189 -20.95 11.43 -14.48
N ILE A 190 -19.91 10.83 -15.04
CA ILE A 190 -20.04 9.70 -15.98
C ILE A 190 -20.00 8.36 -15.25
N ILE A 191 -20.82 7.39 -15.67
CA ILE A 191 -20.68 6.00 -15.22
C ILE A 191 -19.76 5.23 -16.18
N CYS A 192 -18.73 4.59 -15.63
CA CYS A 192 -17.79 3.77 -16.36
C CYS A 192 -18.00 2.29 -16.04
N ASP A 193 -18.20 1.50 -17.09
CA ASP A 193 -18.35 0.05 -17.01
C ASP A 193 -17.03 -0.61 -16.59
N GLU A 194 -17.12 -1.85 -16.09
CA GLU A 194 -15.98 -2.69 -15.72
C GLU A 194 -15.24 -3.20 -16.96
N ILE A 195 -14.58 -2.29 -17.68
CA ILE A 195 -13.88 -2.57 -18.95
C ILE A 195 -12.42 -2.16 -18.83
N GLY A 196 -11.53 -3.14 -19.00
CA GLY A 196 -10.09 -2.91 -19.07
C GLY A 196 -9.47 -2.54 -17.72
N SER A 197 -8.52 -1.61 -17.74
CA SER A 197 -7.74 -1.22 -16.56
C SER A 197 -8.39 -0.05 -15.83
N ILE A 198 -8.70 -0.24 -14.54
CA ILE A 198 -9.21 0.81 -13.66
C ILE A 198 -8.26 2.02 -13.60
N SER A 199 -6.95 1.77 -13.57
CA SER A 199 -5.95 2.84 -13.55
C SER A 199 -5.96 3.64 -14.86
N ALA A 200 -6.23 2.99 -15.99
CA ALA A 200 -6.38 3.66 -17.27
C ALA A 200 -7.65 4.53 -17.28
N GLN A 201 -8.79 3.99 -16.82
CA GLN A 201 -10.04 4.75 -16.73
C GLN A 201 -9.87 5.99 -15.83
N ILE A 202 -9.26 5.83 -14.65
CA ILE A 202 -8.94 6.96 -13.76
C ILE A 202 -8.07 7.99 -14.49
N SER A 203 -7.05 7.57 -15.23
CA SER A 203 -6.18 8.48 -16.01
C SER A 203 -6.94 9.26 -17.08
N TYR A 204 -7.81 8.58 -17.84
CA TYR A 204 -8.63 9.22 -18.87
C TYR A 204 -9.62 10.21 -18.26
N VAL A 205 -10.31 9.83 -17.18
CA VAL A 205 -11.24 10.72 -16.47
C VAL A 205 -10.50 11.94 -15.92
N THR A 206 -9.33 11.74 -15.31
CA THR A 206 -8.49 12.81 -14.76
C THR A 206 -8.01 13.79 -15.83
N SER A 207 -7.72 13.28 -17.03
CA SER A 207 -7.27 14.08 -18.18
C SER A 207 -8.42 14.72 -18.93
N SER A 208 -9.66 14.54 -18.47
CA SER A 208 -10.85 15.02 -19.14
C SER A 208 -11.53 16.22 -18.47
N ASN A 209 -12.52 16.77 -19.16
CA ASN A 209 -13.32 17.88 -18.65
C ASN A 209 -14.52 17.43 -17.81
N VAL A 210 -14.75 16.12 -17.65
CA VAL A 210 -15.86 15.62 -16.80
C VAL A 210 -15.64 16.02 -15.34
N THR A 211 -16.72 16.21 -14.61
CA THR A 211 -16.67 16.65 -13.21
C THR A 211 -16.21 15.53 -12.29
N GLY A 212 -16.60 14.29 -12.60
CA GLY A 212 -16.17 13.08 -11.90
C GLY A 212 -16.68 11.83 -12.61
N ALA A 213 -16.44 10.67 -12.02
CA ALA A 213 -16.91 9.41 -12.57
C ALA A 213 -17.32 8.42 -11.49
N ILE A 214 -18.24 7.52 -11.80
CA ILE A 214 -18.52 6.33 -10.99
C ILE A 214 -17.91 5.16 -11.75
N LEU A 215 -16.90 4.54 -11.16
CA LEU A 215 -16.19 3.41 -11.77
C LEU A 215 -16.76 2.11 -11.21
N ILE A 216 -16.96 1.10 -12.05
CA ILE A 216 -17.42 -0.21 -11.60
C ILE A 216 -16.24 -1.18 -11.65
N ALA A 217 -15.88 -1.77 -10.51
CA ALA A 217 -14.88 -2.83 -10.46
C ALA A 217 -14.96 -3.63 -9.15
N ASP A 218 -14.74 -4.95 -9.24
CA ASP A 218 -14.49 -5.82 -8.07
C ASP A 218 -13.00 -6.24 -7.95
N ASN A 219 -12.12 -5.54 -8.67
CA ASN A 219 -10.71 -5.91 -8.81
C ASN A 219 -9.92 -5.75 -7.48
N PRO A 220 -9.29 -6.82 -6.94
CA PRO A 220 -8.48 -6.71 -5.73
C PRO A 220 -7.27 -5.76 -5.87
N LYS A 221 -6.84 -5.47 -7.10
CA LYS A 221 -5.76 -4.52 -7.40
C LYS A 221 -6.15 -3.06 -7.19
N LEU A 222 -7.38 -2.75 -6.77
CA LEU A 222 -7.77 -1.38 -6.40
C LEU A 222 -6.83 -0.76 -5.37
N ILE A 223 -6.35 -1.57 -4.42
CA ILE A 223 -5.37 -1.15 -3.41
C ILE A 223 -4.04 -0.71 -4.04
N GLU A 224 -3.69 -1.25 -5.20
CA GLU A 224 -2.44 -1.00 -5.92
C GLU A 224 -2.49 0.29 -6.78
N VAL A 225 -3.68 0.89 -6.93
CA VAL A 225 -3.84 2.15 -7.69
C VAL A 225 -3.10 3.31 -7.02
N GLY A 226 -2.90 3.25 -5.70
CA GLY A 226 -2.18 4.26 -4.92
C GLY A 226 -3.03 5.51 -4.67
N GLY A 227 -3.25 6.34 -5.70
CA GLY A 227 -3.98 7.60 -5.59
C GLY A 227 -5.05 7.78 -6.66
N VAL A 228 -6.11 8.52 -6.33
CA VAL A 228 -7.23 8.81 -7.25
C VAL A 228 -7.32 10.32 -7.47
N PRO A 229 -6.76 10.86 -8.58
CA PRO A 229 -6.66 12.30 -8.79
C PRO A 229 -7.93 12.98 -9.31
N CYS A 230 -9.04 12.23 -9.41
CA CYS A 230 -10.35 12.72 -9.81
C CYS A 230 -11.43 12.32 -8.79
N PRO A 231 -12.59 13.01 -8.75
CA PRO A 231 -13.74 12.64 -7.93
C PRO A 231 -14.38 11.35 -8.45
N CYS A 232 -13.77 10.22 -8.10
CA CYS A 232 -14.01 8.94 -8.77
C CYS A 232 -14.15 7.79 -7.76
N PRO A 233 -15.32 7.61 -7.12
CA PRO A 233 -15.60 6.42 -6.33
C PRO A 233 -15.73 5.18 -7.22
N VAL A 234 -15.10 4.08 -6.77
CA VAL A 234 -15.22 2.76 -7.39
C VAL A 234 -16.26 1.95 -6.62
N ILE A 235 -17.41 1.69 -7.24
CA ILE A 235 -18.45 0.84 -6.67
C ILE A 235 -18.25 -0.63 -7.07
N ARG A 236 -18.83 -1.53 -6.28
CA ARG A 236 -18.78 -2.97 -6.54
C ARG A 236 -19.70 -3.33 -7.70
N SER A 237 -19.37 -4.38 -8.44
CA SER A 237 -20.15 -4.80 -9.61
C SER A 237 -21.56 -5.27 -9.23
N ARG A 238 -21.75 -5.75 -8.00
CA ARG A 238 -23.08 -6.05 -7.43
C ARG A 238 -24.00 -4.82 -7.27
N ASP A 239 -23.42 -3.64 -7.10
CA ASP A 239 -24.15 -2.38 -6.85
C ASP A 239 -24.44 -1.66 -8.18
N ALA A 240 -23.71 -2.00 -9.24
CA ALA A 240 -23.81 -1.39 -10.56
C ALA A 240 -25.22 -1.43 -11.20
N PRO A 241 -25.99 -2.54 -11.14
CA PRO A 241 -27.34 -2.57 -11.74
C PRO A 241 -28.25 -1.46 -11.20
N PHE A 242 -28.22 -1.20 -9.89
CA PHE A 242 -29.04 -0.15 -9.27
C PHE A 242 -28.67 1.26 -9.78
N VAL A 243 -27.38 1.51 -9.98
CA VAL A 243 -26.88 2.80 -10.48
C VAL A 243 -27.22 2.97 -11.97
N LEU A 244 -27.03 1.92 -12.77
CA LEU A 244 -27.31 1.91 -14.19
C LEU A 244 -28.81 2.04 -14.50
N ASP A 245 -29.66 1.32 -13.76
CA ASP A 245 -31.11 1.38 -13.92
C ASP A 245 -31.64 2.78 -13.57
N TYR A 246 -31.15 3.37 -12.48
CA TYR A 246 -31.48 4.75 -12.12
C TYR A 246 -31.07 5.76 -13.20
N ALA A 247 -29.84 5.63 -13.73
CA ALA A 247 -29.33 6.52 -14.77
C ALA A 247 -30.13 6.43 -16.09
N LYS A 248 -30.72 5.26 -16.39
CA LYS A 248 -31.54 5.06 -17.61
C LYS A 248 -33.01 5.42 -17.43
N ALA A 249 -33.53 5.38 -16.21
CA ALA A 249 -34.95 5.56 -15.92
C ALA A 249 -35.39 7.04 -15.78
N GLY A 250 -34.46 7.95 -15.46
CA GLY A 250 -34.77 9.36 -15.23
C GLY A 250 -34.63 10.23 -16.48
N ASN A 251 -35.51 11.22 -16.64
CA ASN A 251 -35.32 12.27 -17.67
C ASN A 251 -34.11 13.17 -17.37
N THR A 252 -33.69 13.27 -16.10
CA THR A 252 -32.51 14.00 -15.62
C THR A 252 -31.99 13.35 -14.33
N PRO A 253 -31.33 12.18 -14.39
CA PRO A 253 -30.80 11.52 -13.20
C PRO A 253 -29.70 12.38 -12.58
N LEU A 254 -29.70 12.49 -11.24
CA LEU A 254 -28.75 13.30 -10.49
C LEU A 254 -27.98 12.42 -9.50
N ALA A 255 -26.74 12.79 -9.22
CA ALA A 255 -25.94 12.13 -8.21
C ALA A 255 -25.10 13.14 -7.41
N SER A 256 -24.81 12.76 -6.17
CA SER A 256 -23.94 13.49 -5.27
C SER A 256 -22.79 12.60 -4.80
N MET A 257 -21.61 13.19 -4.61
CA MET A 257 -20.42 12.52 -4.10
C MET A 257 -19.78 13.30 -2.96
N THR A 258 -19.43 12.61 -1.88
CA THR A 258 -18.62 13.14 -0.76
C THR A 258 -17.45 12.21 -0.47
N PHE A 259 -16.33 12.75 0.01
CA PHE A 259 -15.06 12.04 0.14
C PHE A 259 -14.46 12.16 1.55
N GLN A 260 -13.27 11.58 1.74
CA GLN A 260 -12.52 11.60 3.00
C GLN A 260 -13.16 10.83 4.15
N ASP A 261 -13.98 9.83 3.81
CA ASP A 261 -14.57 8.93 4.81
C ASP A 261 -13.72 7.66 4.96
N THR A 262 -13.65 7.14 6.19
CA THR A 262 -12.86 5.96 6.55
C THR A 262 -13.71 5.02 7.39
N ILE A 263 -14.01 3.85 6.85
CA ILE A 263 -14.75 2.81 7.55
C ILE A 263 -13.80 1.73 8.08
N LYS A 264 -14.17 1.10 9.19
CA LYS A 264 -13.44 0.01 9.85
C LYS A 264 -14.34 -1.22 10.01
N GLY A 265 -13.76 -2.37 10.33
CA GLY A 265 -14.51 -3.61 10.50
C GLY A 265 -14.96 -4.27 9.19
N ILE A 266 -14.31 -3.95 8.06
CA ILE A 266 -14.56 -4.65 6.79
C ILE A 266 -14.17 -6.12 6.91
N LYS A 267 -15.04 -6.99 6.39
CA LYS A 267 -14.84 -8.45 6.37
C LYS A 267 -14.86 -8.98 4.92
N PRO A 268 -14.08 -10.03 4.62
CA PRO A 268 -13.08 -10.65 5.48
C PRO A 268 -11.81 -9.79 5.63
N ALA A 269 -11.19 -9.81 6.81
CA ALA A 269 -9.88 -9.24 7.07
C ALA A 269 -9.19 -10.03 8.21
N PRO A 270 -7.90 -10.35 8.10
CA PRO A 270 -7.01 -10.07 6.97
C PRO A 270 -7.21 -11.02 5.78
N VAL A 271 -6.83 -10.58 4.58
CA VAL A 271 -6.73 -11.39 3.36
C VAL A 271 -5.37 -11.14 2.73
N VAL A 272 -4.71 -12.20 2.24
CA VAL A 272 -3.42 -12.07 1.56
C VAL A 272 -3.57 -11.19 0.33
N ALA A 273 -2.74 -10.16 0.20
CA ALA A 273 -2.82 -9.23 -0.92
C ALA A 273 -2.53 -9.91 -2.27
N SER A 274 -3.16 -9.42 -3.34
CA SER A 274 -2.96 -9.90 -4.72
C SER A 274 -1.51 -9.80 -5.16
N TYR A 275 -0.88 -8.64 -4.92
CA TYR A 275 0.52 -8.37 -5.27
C TYR A 275 1.51 -9.18 -4.45
N ALA A 276 1.14 -9.68 -3.26
CA ALA A 276 2.11 -10.31 -2.38
C ALA A 276 2.68 -11.59 -3.04
N SER A 277 4.00 -11.64 -3.19
CA SER A 277 4.71 -12.76 -3.78
C SER A 277 4.41 -14.08 -3.06
N ARG A 278 4.37 -15.17 -3.84
CA ARG A 278 3.96 -16.49 -3.37
C ARG A 278 5.10 -17.49 -3.46
N GLY A 279 5.18 -18.38 -2.46
CA GLY A 279 6.05 -19.55 -2.54
C GLY A 279 5.63 -20.53 -3.64
N PRO A 280 6.32 -21.68 -3.77
CA PRO A 280 7.53 -22.04 -3.02
C PRO A 280 8.74 -21.16 -3.40
N SER A 281 9.83 -21.23 -2.62
CA SER A 281 11.08 -20.58 -3.01
C SER A 281 11.61 -21.19 -4.32
N PRO A 282 12.03 -20.38 -5.30
CA PRO A 282 12.70 -20.88 -6.51
C PRO A 282 14.03 -21.58 -6.18
N CYS A 283 14.72 -21.17 -5.12
CA CYS A 283 16.03 -21.71 -4.74
C CYS A 283 15.93 -22.90 -3.78
N ILE A 284 14.98 -22.89 -2.84
CA ILE A 284 14.86 -23.89 -1.77
C ILE A 284 13.39 -24.27 -1.56
N SER A 285 12.88 -25.17 -2.39
CA SER A 285 11.48 -25.58 -2.34
C SER A 285 11.10 -26.44 -1.12
N SER A 286 12.09 -27.00 -0.41
CA SER A 286 11.89 -27.85 0.78
C SER A 286 11.49 -27.08 2.04
N ILE A 287 11.66 -25.75 2.07
CA ILE A 287 11.30 -24.89 3.21
C ILE A 287 10.16 -23.96 2.78
N LEU A 288 9.05 -24.02 3.50
CA LEU A 288 7.87 -23.20 3.21
C LEU A 288 8.16 -21.72 3.47
N LYS A 289 7.69 -20.89 2.55
CA LYS A 289 7.85 -19.44 2.51
C LYS A 289 6.66 -18.84 1.76
N PRO A 290 6.17 -17.62 2.10
CA PRO A 290 6.55 -16.75 3.23
C PRO A 290 6.21 -17.35 4.60
N ASP A 291 6.88 -16.86 5.64
CA ASP A 291 6.74 -17.42 7.00
C ASP A 291 5.50 -16.86 7.72
N ILE A 292 5.26 -15.54 7.61
CA ILE A 292 4.21 -14.85 8.36
C ILE A 292 3.56 -13.74 7.52
N MET A 293 2.29 -13.45 7.80
CA MET A 293 1.55 -12.33 7.21
C MET A 293 1.45 -11.16 8.19
N ALA A 294 1.61 -9.93 7.69
CA ALA A 294 1.41 -8.71 8.46
C ALA A 294 0.69 -7.63 7.64
N PRO A 295 0.16 -6.55 8.27
CA PRO A 295 -0.50 -5.45 7.57
C PRO A 295 0.40 -4.82 6.50
N GLY A 296 0.01 -4.94 5.24
CA GLY A 296 0.79 -4.41 4.11
C GLY A 296 -0.01 -3.58 3.13
N SER A 297 -1.33 -3.51 3.26
CA SER A 297 -2.22 -2.78 2.34
C SER A 297 -2.88 -1.59 3.03
N LEU A 298 -2.90 -0.44 2.34
CA LEU A 298 -3.55 0.79 2.79
C LEU A 298 -3.08 1.27 4.18
N VAL A 299 -1.80 1.09 4.49
CA VAL A 299 -1.20 1.48 5.79
C VAL A 299 -0.81 2.95 5.75
N LEU A 300 -1.03 3.66 6.86
CA LEU A 300 -0.59 5.05 7.04
C LEU A 300 0.81 5.06 7.65
N GLY A 301 1.74 5.78 7.04
CA GLY A 301 3.11 5.95 7.53
C GLY A 301 3.62 7.37 7.30
N ALA A 302 4.66 7.75 8.03
CA ALA A 302 5.30 9.05 7.83
C ALA A 302 5.94 9.13 6.44
N TRP A 303 5.93 10.31 5.84
CA TRP A 303 6.44 10.56 4.51
C TRP A 303 7.26 11.84 4.45
N MET A 304 7.97 12.01 3.33
CA MET A 304 8.78 13.20 3.10
C MET A 304 7.89 14.34 2.56
N PRO A 305 7.79 15.49 3.25
CA PRO A 305 6.86 16.56 2.87
C PRO A 305 7.16 17.23 1.52
N LYS A 306 8.35 16.96 0.94
CA LYS A 306 8.80 17.53 -0.34
C LYS A 306 8.52 16.63 -1.54
N ILE A 307 8.00 15.43 -1.31
CA ILE A 307 7.66 14.47 -2.35
C ILE A 307 6.15 14.44 -2.47
N ALA A 308 5.62 14.61 -3.68
CA ALA A 308 4.19 14.62 -3.90
C ALA A 308 3.59 13.26 -3.50
N THR A 309 2.53 13.29 -2.68
CA THR A 309 1.84 12.11 -2.18
C THR A 309 0.49 11.89 -2.86
N ALA A 310 -0.08 12.93 -3.47
CA ALA A 310 -1.30 12.82 -4.23
C ALA A 310 -1.33 13.89 -5.33
N ARG A 311 -2.33 13.81 -6.20
CA ARG A 311 -2.63 14.83 -7.20
C ARG A 311 -4.12 15.11 -7.23
N ILE A 312 -4.49 16.32 -7.63
CA ILE A 312 -5.84 16.63 -8.14
C ILE A 312 -5.64 17.12 -9.56
N ARG A 313 -6.15 16.38 -10.54
CA ARG A 313 -5.78 16.60 -11.95
C ARG A 313 -4.25 16.63 -12.09
N SER A 314 -3.68 17.75 -12.54
CA SER A 314 -2.25 17.97 -12.69
C SER A 314 -1.56 18.49 -11.42
N ASP A 315 -2.32 18.99 -10.45
CA ASP A 315 -1.77 19.71 -9.29
C ASP A 315 -1.24 18.72 -8.27
N SER A 316 0.03 18.86 -7.91
CA SER A 316 0.68 18.00 -6.93
C SER A 316 0.37 18.45 -5.51
N LEU A 317 0.01 17.48 -4.67
CA LEU A 317 -0.27 17.67 -3.27
C LEU A 317 0.77 16.94 -2.42
N TYR A 318 1.05 17.50 -1.25
CA TYR A 318 2.09 17.05 -0.33
C TYR A 318 1.47 16.79 1.04
N SER A 319 1.98 15.79 1.72
CA SER A 319 1.54 15.40 3.06
C SER A 319 2.70 14.81 3.85
N ASP A 320 2.71 15.05 5.16
CA ASP A 320 3.68 14.47 6.10
C ASP A 320 3.42 12.98 6.33
N TYR A 321 2.24 12.49 5.94
CA TYR A 321 1.83 11.10 6.03
C TYR A 321 1.27 10.61 4.69
N TYR A 322 1.57 9.37 4.36
CA TYR A 322 1.13 8.74 3.12
C TYR A 322 0.38 7.44 3.41
N ILE A 323 -0.51 7.05 2.51
CA ILE A 323 -1.11 5.72 2.50
C ILE A 323 -0.39 4.91 1.44
N TRP A 324 0.14 3.74 1.82
CA TRP A 324 0.88 2.91 0.88
C TRP A 324 0.57 1.43 1.02
N TYR A 325 1.14 0.64 0.12
CA TYR A 325 1.00 -0.80 0.07
C TYR A 325 2.33 -1.48 -0.26
N GLY A 326 2.43 -2.77 0.07
CA GLY A 326 3.57 -3.61 -0.29
C GLY A 326 4.00 -4.56 0.82
N THR A 327 4.75 -5.59 0.47
CA THR A 327 5.45 -6.42 1.47
C THR A 327 6.56 -5.63 2.18
N SER A 328 7.06 -4.55 1.57
CA SER A 328 7.90 -3.53 2.22
C SER A 328 7.20 -2.77 3.35
N VAL A 329 5.87 -2.69 3.32
CA VAL A 329 5.03 -2.09 4.36
C VAL A 329 4.70 -3.12 5.45
N ALA A 330 4.58 -4.40 5.08
CA ALA A 330 4.34 -5.50 6.02
C ALA A 330 5.58 -5.86 6.86
N CYS A 331 6.75 -5.95 6.24
CA CYS A 331 8.02 -6.28 6.89
C CYS A 331 8.30 -5.49 8.19
N PRO A 332 8.20 -4.14 8.23
CA PRO A 332 8.47 -3.37 9.44
C PRO A 332 7.49 -3.62 10.58
N HIS A 333 6.28 -4.11 10.33
CA HIS A 333 5.37 -4.49 11.42
C HIS A 333 5.97 -5.66 12.22
N VAL A 334 6.45 -6.68 11.52
CA VAL A 334 7.06 -7.86 12.15
C VAL A 334 8.38 -7.51 12.81
N ALA A 335 9.20 -6.65 12.19
CA ALA A 335 10.42 -6.14 12.83
C ALA A 335 10.11 -5.40 14.14
N GLY A 336 9.03 -4.60 14.18
CA GLY A 336 8.56 -3.96 15.41
C GLY A 336 8.11 -4.97 16.47
N VAL A 337 7.39 -6.03 16.10
CA VAL A 337 7.03 -7.11 17.05
C VAL A 337 8.30 -7.81 17.58
N ILE A 338 9.27 -8.12 16.72
CA ILE A 338 10.55 -8.69 17.13
C ILE A 338 11.26 -7.77 18.14
N ALA A 339 11.29 -6.46 17.89
CA ALA A 339 11.90 -5.49 18.80
C ALA A 339 11.22 -5.48 20.17
N LEU A 340 9.88 -5.59 20.23
CA LEU A 340 9.15 -5.72 21.49
C LEU A 340 9.48 -7.02 22.22
N LEU A 341 9.51 -8.14 21.51
CA LEU A 341 9.80 -9.46 22.09
C LEU A 341 11.25 -9.57 22.58
N LYS A 342 12.22 -8.97 21.87
CA LYS A 342 13.63 -8.89 22.30
C LYS A 342 13.81 -8.06 23.57
N GLY A 343 12.90 -7.12 23.85
CA GLY A 343 12.87 -6.37 25.11
C GLY A 343 12.50 -7.22 26.33
N ILE A 344 12.01 -8.45 26.14
CA ILE A 344 11.69 -9.39 27.22
C ILE A 344 12.96 -10.20 27.55
N PRO A 345 13.46 -10.18 28.80
CA PRO A 345 14.63 -10.96 29.18
C PRO A 345 14.46 -12.46 28.89
N LEU A 346 15.53 -13.13 28.43
CA LEU A 346 15.67 -14.59 28.27
C LEU A 346 15.04 -15.24 27.03
N ILE A 347 14.55 -14.49 26.03
CA ILE A 347 14.06 -15.10 24.78
C ILE A 347 15.19 -15.25 23.75
N GLY A 348 15.61 -16.50 23.51
CA GLY A 348 16.54 -16.84 22.44
C GLY A 348 15.92 -16.73 21.05
N VAL A 349 16.76 -16.62 20.00
CA VAL A 349 16.34 -16.42 18.60
C VAL A 349 15.36 -17.48 18.10
N LEU A 350 15.61 -18.77 18.38
CA LEU A 350 14.71 -19.85 17.98
C LEU A 350 13.35 -19.78 18.69
N LEU A 351 13.33 -19.43 19.98
CA LEU A 351 12.09 -19.29 20.74
C LEU A 351 11.26 -18.11 20.21
N LEU A 352 11.92 -17.01 19.83
CA LEU A 352 11.30 -15.87 19.15
C LEU A 352 10.64 -16.28 17.82
N LEU A 353 11.33 -17.05 16.99
CA LEU A 353 10.78 -17.54 15.72
C LEU A 353 9.58 -18.46 15.95
N SER A 354 9.65 -19.36 16.94
CA SER A 354 8.50 -20.23 17.28
C SER A 354 7.32 -19.49 17.90
N LEU A 355 7.55 -18.34 18.54
CA LEU A 355 6.47 -17.52 19.09
C LEU A 355 5.74 -16.70 18.02
N LEU A 356 6.40 -16.46 16.88
CA LEU A 356 5.86 -15.65 15.79
C LEU A 356 5.06 -16.49 14.77
N LEU A 357 5.40 -17.77 14.60
CA LEU A 357 4.80 -18.69 13.62
C LEU A 357 3.70 -19.56 14.24
#